data_AF-A0A950LNW9-F1
#
_entry.id   AF-A0A950LNW9-F1
#
_cell.length_a   1.000
_cell.length_b   1.000
_cell.length_c   1.000
_cell.angle_alpha   90.00
_cell.angle_beta   90.00
_cell.angle_gamma   90.00
#
_symmetry.space_group_name_H-M   'P 1'
#
loop_
_entity.id
_entity.type
_entity.pdbx_description
1 polymer ?
#
loop_
_entity_poly.entity_id
_entity_poly.type
_entity_poly.pdbx_seq_one_letter_code
_entity_poly.pdbx_strand_id
1 'polypeptide(L)'
;MSHASAPHENAPVASSGGFDADLVFLERWAGPLGLLARAMLAYVFFAEGVGKIVNYADVVGYMQFHGVDGRLLPLAILTEIVGPLLIVAGFKTRWAAVALSVFCVLAALLFHVGGGYDETLQLQKDVAMGGGFLALALLGPGPWSIDAWRKRTGTRAAGG
;
A
#
# COMPACT_ATOMS: atom_id res chain seq x y z
N MET A 1 43.09 -30.66 47.09
CA MET A 1 43.39 -29.59 46.12
C MET A 1 44.05 -30.28 44.93
N SER A 2 43.56 -30.31 43.69
CA SER A 2 42.48 -29.62 43.00
C SER A 2 42.04 -30.55 41.86
N HIS A 3 40.74 -30.80 41.72
CA HIS A 3 40.16 -31.51 40.57
C HIS A 3 40.34 -30.67 39.30
N ALA A 4 40.84 -31.27 38.23
CA ALA A 4 40.83 -30.67 36.90
C ALA A 4 39.50 -31.01 36.21
N SER A 5 38.60 -30.03 36.12
CA SER A 5 37.34 -30.12 35.40
C SER A 5 37.58 -29.92 33.91
N ALA A 6 37.12 -30.85 33.08
CA ALA A 6 37.15 -30.72 31.61
C ALA A 6 36.22 -29.58 31.13
N PRO A 7 36.54 -28.90 30.01
CA PRO A 7 35.67 -27.90 29.43
C PRO A 7 34.43 -28.56 28.83
N HIS A 8 33.25 -28.08 29.22
CA HIS A 8 31.99 -28.41 28.56
C HIS A 8 32.05 -27.91 27.11
N GLU A 9 32.21 -28.84 26.17
CA GLU A 9 32.01 -28.60 24.76
C GLU A 9 30.52 -28.29 24.56
N ASN A 10 30.22 -27.02 24.29
CA ASN A 10 28.88 -26.57 23.97
C ASN A 10 28.51 -27.16 22.61
N ALA A 11 27.70 -28.23 22.62
CA ALA A 11 27.07 -28.73 21.41
C ALA A 11 26.32 -27.59 20.70
N PRO A 12 26.34 -27.54 19.35
CA PRO A 12 25.60 -26.52 18.61
C PRO A 12 24.11 -26.61 18.99
N VAL A 13 23.57 -25.51 19.51
CA VAL A 13 22.14 -25.35 19.72
C VAL A 13 21.47 -25.49 18.35
N ALA A 14 20.84 -26.64 18.10
CA ALA A 14 20.04 -26.83 16.90
C ALA A 14 18.92 -25.78 16.90
N SER A 15 18.99 -24.80 15.97
CA SER A 15 17.88 -23.88 15.77
C SER A 15 16.69 -24.70 15.29
N SER A 16 15.59 -24.61 16.02
CA SER A 16 14.35 -25.29 15.69
C SER A 16 13.81 -24.73 14.37
N GLY A 17 13.90 -25.51 13.30
CA GLY A 17 13.62 -25.12 11.92
C GLY A 17 12.18 -24.73 11.54
N GLY A 18 11.38 -24.21 12.49
CA GLY A 18 10.07 -23.61 12.20
C GLY A 18 10.18 -22.14 11.80
N PHE A 19 10.81 -21.31 12.64
CA PHE A 19 10.88 -19.86 12.42
C PHE A 19 11.81 -19.48 11.24
N ASP A 20 12.88 -20.24 11.05
CA ASP A 20 13.80 -20.04 9.93
C ASP A 20 13.14 -20.39 8.57
N ALA A 21 12.27 -21.40 8.56
CA ALA A 21 11.55 -21.82 7.35
C ALA A 21 10.48 -20.81 6.90
N ASP A 22 9.78 -20.20 7.86
CA ASP A 22 8.78 -19.16 7.59
C ASP A 22 9.42 -17.90 6.96
N LEU A 23 10.61 -17.51 7.44
CA LEU A 23 11.35 -16.39 6.88
C LEU A 23 11.83 -16.68 5.44
N VAL A 24 12.36 -17.87 5.20
CA VAL A 24 12.79 -18.30 3.85
C VAL A 24 11.59 -18.36 2.88
N PHE A 25 10.43 -18.81 3.34
CA PHE A 25 9.19 -18.78 2.55
C PHE A 25 8.79 -17.33 2.21
N LEU A 26 8.70 -16.45 3.20
CA LEU A 26 8.31 -15.06 2.99
C LEU A 26 9.29 -14.33 2.07
N GLU A 27 10.60 -14.57 2.19
CA GLU A 27 11.60 -14.01 1.29
C GLU A 27 11.39 -14.45 -0.17
N ARG A 28 11.15 -15.74 -0.39
CA ARG A 28 10.89 -16.30 -1.73
C ARG A 28 9.63 -15.71 -2.35
N TRP A 29 8.59 -15.49 -1.56
CA TRP A 29 7.29 -15.03 -2.04
C TRP A 29 7.07 -13.51 -1.91
N ALA A 30 8.02 -12.76 -1.33
CA ALA A 30 7.91 -11.32 -1.10
C ALA A 30 7.62 -10.52 -2.38
N GLY A 31 8.21 -10.93 -3.52
CA GLY A 31 7.97 -10.32 -4.82
C GLY A 31 6.51 -10.45 -5.29
N PRO A 32 6.03 -11.68 -5.57
CA PRO A 32 4.66 -11.90 -6.03
C PRO A 32 3.61 -11.44 -5.01
N LEU A 33 3.79 -11.72 -3.72
CA LEU A 33 2.85 -11.29 -2.68
C LEU A 33 2.80 -9.77 -2.55
N GLY A 34 3.96 -9.09 -2.65
CA GLY A 34 4.01 -7.64 -2.64
C GLY A 34 3.34 -6.98 -3.85
N LEU A 35 3.40 -7.61 -5.03
CA LEU A 35 2.63 -7.16 -6.20
C LEU A 35 1.13 -7.39 -6.00
N LEU A 36 0.73 -8.57 -5.52
CA LEU A 36 -0.66 -8.89 -5.25
C LEU A 36 -1.27 -7.93 -4.23
N ALA A 37 -0.58 -7.67 -3.12
CA ALA A 37 -1.03 -6.72 -2.11
C ALA A 37 -1.25 -5.32 -2.68
N ARG A 38 -0.32 -4.84 -3.52
CA ARG A 38 -0.47 -3.55 -4.23
C ARG A 38 -1.64 -3.55 -5.22
N ALA A 39 -1.87 -4.65 -5.92
CA ALA A 39 -3.01 -4.80 -6.83
C ALA A 39 -4.35 -4.77 -6.08
N MET A 40 -4.45 -5.45 -4.94
CA MET A 40 -5.67 -5.43 -4.11
C MET A 40 -5.95 -4.04 -3.54
N LEU A 41 -4.92 -3.34 -3.03
CA LEU A 41 -5.05 -1.96 -2.57
C LEU A 41 -5.47 -1.01 -3.70
N ALA A 42 -4.86 -1.16 -4.88
CA ALA A 42 -5.14 -0.34 -6.05
C ALA A 42 -6.54 -0.57 -6.64
N TYR A 43 -7.04 -1.81 -6.60
CA TYR A 43 -8.31 -2.20 -7.22
C TYR A 43 -9.49 -1.33 -6.76
N VAL A 44 -9.60 -1.09 -5.45
CA VAL A 44 -10.71 -0.31 -4.86
C VAL A 44 -10.79 1.08 -5.49
N PHE A 45 -9.67 1.80 -5.53
CA PHE A 45 -9.63 3.17 -6.07
C PHE A 45 -9.77 3.19 -7.59
N PHE A 46 -9.20 2.21 -8.29
CA PHE A 46 -9.38 2.12 -9.74
C PHE A 46 -10.86 1.91 -10.10
N ALA A 47 -11.56 1.03 -9.39
CA ALA A 47 -12.99 0.82 -9.56
C ALA A 47 -13.81 2.09 -9.26
N GLU A 48 -13.47 2.82 -8.20
CA GLU A 48 -14.11 4.09 -7.87
C GLU A 48 -13.88 5.17 -8.92
N GLY A 49 -12.65 5.32 -9.42
CA GLY A 49 -12.33 6.28 -10.46
C GLY A 49 -13.12 6.00 -11.75
N VAL A 50 -13.23 4.73 -12.15
CA VAL A 50 -14.07 4.32 -13.28
C VAL A 50 -15.55 4.63 -12.99
N GLY A 51 -16.03 4.31 -11.79
CA GLY A 51 -17.39 4.63 -11.36
C GLY A 51 -17.71 6.12 -11.43
N LYS A 52 -16.75 7.00 -11.10
CA LYS A 52 -16.89 8.45 -11.21
C LYS A 52 -16.89 8.95 -12.65
N ILE A 53 -16.19 8.28 -13.56
CA ILE A 53 -16.25 8.58 -15.00
C ILE A 53 -17.63 8.20 -15.56
N VAL A 54 -18.13 7.02 -15.21
CA VAL A 54 -19.43 6.52 -15.70
C VAL A 54 -20.59 7.35 -15.16
N ASN A 55 -20.56 7.72 -13.88
CA ASN A 55 -21.64 8.45 -13.20
C ASN A 55 -21.31 9.92 -12.95
N TYR A 56 -20.62 10.56 -13.89
CA TYR A 56 -19.99 11.88 -13.68
C TYR A 56 -20.97 12.96 -13.18
N ALA A 57 -22.14 13.08 -13.82
CA ALA A 57 -23.13 14.10 -13.46
C ALA A 57 -23.67 13.93 -12.03
N ASP A 58 -23.96 12.68 -11.64
CA ASP A 58 -24.47 12.37 -10.30
C ASP A 58 -23.42 12.66 -9.23
N VAL A 59 -22.15 12.33 -9.51
CA VAL A 59 -21.04 12.63 -8.60
C VAL A 59 -20.81 14.14 -8.46
N VAL A 60 -20.96 14.93 -9.52
CA VAL A 60 -20.93 16.40 -9.43
C VAL A 60 -22.03 16.90 -8.50
N GLY A 61 -23.26 16.41 -8.66
CA GLY A 61 -24.39 16.78 -7.80
C GLY A 61 -24.14 16.40 -6.34
N TYR A 62 -23.61 15.20 -6.10
CA TYR A 62 -23.24 14.72 -4.76
C TYR A 62 -22.15 15.58 -4.13
N MET A 63 -21.10 15.95 -4.88
CA MET A 63 -20.05 16.84 -4.39
C MET A 63 -20.61 18.20 -3.98
N GLN A 64 -21.47 18.79 -4.80
CA GLN A 64 -22.10 20.08 -4.53
C GLN A 64 -23.02 20.02 -3.31
N PHE A 65 -23.76 18.92 -3.12
CA PHE A 65 -24.58 18.69 -1.93
C PHE A 65 -23.73 18.71 -0.64
N HIS A 66 -22.52 18.15 -0.68
CA HIS A 66 -21.55 18.19 0.42
C HIS A 66 -20.71 19.48 0.47
N GLY A 67 -21.05 20.51 -0.31
CA GLY A 67 -20.36 21.81 -0.31
C GLY A 67 -18.99 21.81 -1.02
N VAL A 68 -18.68 20.77 -1.80
CA VAL A 68 -17.44 20.65 -2.58
C VAL A 68 -17.69 21.06 -4.03
N ASP A 69 -16.84 21.93 -4.59
CA ASP A 69 -16.96 22.35 -5.99
C ASP A 69 -16.73 21.16 -6.94
N GLY A 70 -17.73 20.87 -7.79
CA GLY A 70 -17.68 19.81 -8.80
C GLY A 70 -16.53 19.96 -9.81
N ARG A 71 -15.93 21.15 -9.96
CA ARG A 71 -14.71 21.36 -10.76
C ARG A 71 -13.51 20.57 -10.26
N LEU A 72 -13.54 20.09 -9.01
CA LEU A 72 -12.51 19.23 -8.43
C LEU A 72 -12.66 17.75 -8.85
N LEU A 73 -13.79 17.35 -9.42
CA LEU A 73 -14.04 15.95 -9.80
C LEU A 73 -12.99 15.37 -10.77
N PRO A 74 -12.54 16.07 -11.82
CA PRO A 74 -11.46 15.57 -12.68
C PRO A 74 -10.17 15.27 -11.92
N LEU A 75 -9.85 16.06 -10.88
CA LEU A 75 -8.67 15.84 -10.04
C LEU A 75 -8.83 14.60 -9.15
N ALA A 76 -10.04 14.38 -8.61
CA ALA A 76 -10.35 13.16 -7.87
C ALA A 76 -10.21 11.92 -8.78
N ILE A 77 -10.83 11.95 -9.97
CA ILE A 77 -10.73 10.87 -10.97
C ILE A 77 -9.26 10.61 -11.35
N LEU A 78 -8.49 11.66 -11.60
CA LEU A 78 -7.07 11.53 -11.93
C LEU A 78 -6.31 10.82 -10.81
N THR A 79 -6.54 11.22 -9.56
CA THR A 79 -5.94 10.57 -8.37
C THR A 79 -6.31 9.09 -8.28
N GLU A 80 -7.58 8.76 -8.49
CA GLU A 80 -8.14 7.41 -8.35
C GLU A 80 -7.82 6.48 -9.53
N ILE A 81 -7.45 7.02 -10.68
CA ILE A 81 -7.01 6.20 -11.81
C ILE A 81 -5.48 6.11 -11.84
N VAL A 82 -4.79 7.25 -11.83
CA VAL A 82 -3.33 7.29 -11.97
C VAL A 82 -2.63 6.80 -10.72
N GLY A 83 -3.12 7.16 -9.52
CA GLY A 83 -2.55 6.70 -8.25
C GLY A 83 -2.46 5.18 -8.17
N PRO A 84 -3.56 4.44 -8.34
CA PRO A 84 -3.55 2.98 -8.35
C PRO A 84 -2.63 2.36 -9.40
N LEU A 85 -2.59 2.91 -10.62
CA LEU A 85 -1.68 2.43 -11.66
C LEU A 85 -0.21 2.59 -11.24
N LEU A 86 0.15 3.72 -10.63
CA LEU A 86 1.49 3.94 -10.06
C LEU A 86 1.81 2.94 -8.93
N ILE A 87 0.84 2.66 -8.07
CA ILE A 87 0.96 1.67 -6.99
C ILE A 87 1.21 0.27 -7.55
N VAL A 88 0.42 -0.20 -8.53
CA VAL A 88 0.59 -1.54 -9.12
C VAL A 88 1.90 -1.66 -9.89
N ALA A 89 2.25 -0.65 -10.68
CA ALA A 89 3.54 -0.62 -11.37
C ALA A 89 4.73 -0.56 -10.39
N GLY A 90 4.48 -0.05 -9.18
CA GLY A 90 5.51 0.18 -8.18
C GLY A 90 6.47 1.27 -8.63
N PHE A 91 5.94 2.34 -9.23
CA PHE A 91 6.68 3.51 -9.69
C PHE A 91 6.29 4.72 -8.85
N LYS A 92 7.29 5.40 -8.27
CA LYS A 92 7.08 6.51 -7.31
C LYS A 92 6.12 6.12 -6.18
N THR A 93 6.20 4.87 -5.75
CA THR A 93 5.19 4.21 -4.91
C THR A 93 4.94 4.94 -3.60
N ARG A 94 6.01 5.42 -2.95
CA ARG A 94 5.89 6.13 -1.66
C ARG A 94 5.07 7.41 -1.79
N TRP A 95 5.30 8.17 -2.85
CA TRP A 95 4.59 9.42 -3.10
C TRP A 95 3.14 9.16 -3.53
N ALA A 96 2.92 8.19 -4.42
CA ALA A 96 1.57 7.78 -4.80
C ALA A 96 0.76 7.27 -3.61
N ALA A 97 1.38 6.51 -2.71
CA ALA A 97 0.74 5.99 -1.51
C ALA A 97 0.41 7.10 -0.50
N VAL A 98 1.29 8.07 -0.29
CA VAL A 98 0.97 9.25 0.55
C VAL A 98 -0.19 10.04 -0.06
N ALA A 99 -0.19 10.29 -1.38
CA ALA A 99 -1.27 11.00 -2.04
C ALA A 99 -2.62 10.29 -1.89
N LEU A 100 -2.66 8.96 -2.10
CA LEU A 100 -3.87 8.16 -1.93
C LEU A 100 -4.31 8.10 -0.46
N SER A 101 -3.37 8.01 0.49
CA SER A 101 -3.69 8.03 1.92
C SER A 101 -4.35 9.35 2.34
N VAL A 102 -3.79 10.48 1.89
CA VAL A 102 -4.39 11.80 2.11
C VAL A 102 -5.76 11.89 1.42
N PHE A 103 -5.89 11.38 0.20
CA PHE A 103 -7.16 11.34 -0.51
C PHE A 103 -8.23 10.57 0.28
N CYS A 104 -7.91 9.39 0.83
CA CYS A 104 -8.84 8.64 1.69
C CYS A 104 -9.31 9.47 2.88
N VAL A 105 -8.39 10.12 3.60
CA VAL A 105 -8.74 10.93 4.78
C VAL A 105 -9.64 12.10 4.39
N LEU A 106 -9.35 12.76 3.27
CA LEU A 106 -10.19 13.84 2.76
C LEU A 106 -11.58 13.34 2.35
N ALA A 107 -11.66 12.22 1.63
CA ALA A 107 -12.93 11.64 1.20
C ALA A 107 -13.80 11.25 2.40
N ALA A 108 -13.21 10.54 3.38
CA ALA A 108 -13.82 10.19 4.65
C ALA A 108 -14.45 11.41 5.36
N LEU A 109 -13.67 12.48 5.52
CA LEU A 109 -14.09 13.67 6.27
C LEU A 109 -15.11 14.54 5.54
N LEU A 110 -15.05 14.59 4.20
CA LEU A 110 -15.92 15.45 3.40
C LEU A 110 -17.26 14.79 3.05
N PHE A 111 -17.27 13.47 2.81
CA PHE A 111 -18.42 12.78 2.23
C PHE A 111 -19.09 11.75 3.16
N HIS A 112 -18.45 11.32 4.24
CA HIS A 112 -18.86 10.08 4.94
C HIS A 112 -19.06 10.23 6.46
N VAL A 113 -19.37 11.44 6.95
CA VAL A 113 -19.51 11.74 8.39
C VAL A 113 -20.99 11.84 8.85
N GLY A 114 -21.97 11.64 7.96
CA GLY A 114 -23.41 11.87 8.25
C GLY A 114 -24.13 10.75 9.02
N GLY A 115 -23.45 9.65 9.35
CA GLY A 115 -23.94 8.64 10.30
C GLY A 115 -24.94 7.61 9.73
N GLY A 116 -25.24 7.66 8.43
CA GLY A 116 -25.95 6.58 7.74
C GLY A 116 -25.11 5.30 7.64
N TYR A 117 -25.76 4.15 7.42
CA TYR A 117 -25.05 2.87 7.28
C TYR A 117 -24.05 2.89 6.10
N ASP A 118 -24.50 3.33 4.92
CA ASP A 118 -23.66 3.37 3.72
C ASP A 118 -22.49 4.33 3.90
N GLU A 119 -22.73 5.52 4.46
CA GLU A 119 -21.67 6.48 4.76
C GLU A 119 -20.67 5.93 5.78
N THR A 120 -21.15 5.28 6.84
CA THR A 120 -20.27 4.66 7.85
C THR A 120 -19.40 3.57 7.22
N LEU A 121 -19.94 2.78 6.30
CA LEU A 121 -19.19 1.76 5.58
C LEU A 121 -18.09 2.39 4.70
N GLN A 122 -18.41 3.48 3.99
CA GLN A 122 -17.43 4.19 3.16
C GLN A 122 -16.34 4.86 4.02
N LEU A 123 -16.71 5.44 5.15
CA LEU A 123 -15.77 5.98 6.14
C LEU A 123 -14.79 4.91 6.61
N GLN A 124 -15.29 3.74 6.99
CA GLN A 124 -14.47 2.61 7.44
C GLN A 124 -13.53 2.11 6.34
N LYS A 125 -14.03 2.00 5.11
CA LYS A 125 -13.21 1.67 3.92
C LYS A 125 -12.06 2.67 3.78
N ASP A 126 -12.36 3.97 3.77
CA ASP A 126 -11.34 4.99 3.55
C ASP A 126 -10.31 5.04 4.66
N VAL A 127 -10.72 4.90 5.93
CA VAL A 127 -9.78 4.82 7.06
C VAL A 127 -8.85 3.61 6.92
N ALA A 128 -9.40 2.42 6.63
CA ALA A 128 -8.63 1.20 6.46
C ALA A 128 -7.66 1.30 5.27
N MET A 129 -8.13 1.78 4.13
CA MET A 129 -7.32 1.95 2.92
C MET A 129 -6.25 3.02 3.11
N GLY A 130 -6.57 4.13 3.78
CA GLY A 130 -5.62 5.18 4.12
C GLY A 130 -4.46 4.64 4.97
N GLY A 131 -4.76 3.79 5.95
CA GLY A 131 -3.77 3.07 6.75
C GLY A 131 -2.93 2.09 5.93
N GLY A 132 -3.56 1.33 5.03
CA GLY A 132 -2.87 0.41 4.12
C GLY A 132 -1.87 1.12 3.19
N PHE A 133 -2.25 2.28 2.64
CA PHE A 133 -1.33 3.10 1.85
C PHE A 133 -0.23 3.73 2.69
N LEU A 134 -0.51 4.17 3.92
CA LEU A 134 0.54 4.69 4.79
C LEU A 134 1.58 3.62 5.12
N ALA A 135 1.13 2.38 5.42
CA ALA A 135 2.03 1.24 5.59
C ALA A 135 2.86 1.00 4.33
N LEU A 136 2.25 1.03 3.14
CA LEU A 136 2.96 0.89 1.87
C LEU A 136 3.98 2.03 1.62
N ALA A 137 3.66 3.27 2.03
CA ALA A 137 4.57 4.41 1.93
C ALA A 137 5.83 4.22 2.80
N LEU A 138 5.67 3.63 3.99
CA LEU A 138 6.76 3.36 4.93
C LEU A 138 7.62 2.16 4.48
N LEU A 139 6.97 1.04 4.16
CA LEU A 139 7.62 -0.22 3.79
C LEU A 139 8.21 -0.18 2.37
N GLY A 140 7.56 0.55 1.47
CA GLY A 140 7.94 0.64 0.06
C GLY A 140 7.40 -0.51 -0.81
N PRO A 141 7.70 -0.48 -2.12
CA PRO A 141 6.98 -1.30 -3.11
C PRO A 141 7.42 -2.78 -3.22
N GLY A 142 8.42 -3.21 -2.45
CA GLY A 142 8.99 -4.55 -2.56
C GLY A 142 9.82 -4.78 -3.85
N PRO A 143 10.36 -6.00 -4.02
CA PRO A 143 11.37 -6.30 -5.04
C PRO A 143 10.83 -6.41 -6.47
N TRP A 144 9.53 -6.62 -6.66
CA TRP A 144 8.85 -6.67 -7.96
C TRP A 144 8.20 -5.31 -8.27
N SER A 145 9.04 -4.28 -8.43
CA SER A 145 8.59 -2.91 -8.69
C SER A 145 9.56 -2.17 -9.60
N ILE A 146 9.05 -1.18 -10.35
CA ILE A 146 9.88 -0.31 -11.18
C ILE A 146 10.89 0.46 -10.31
N ASP A 147 10.49 0.93 -9.13
CA ASP A 147 11.36 1.61 -8.17
C ASP A 147 12.55 0.73 -7.74
N ALA A 148 12.30 -0.55 -7.43
CA ALA A 148 13.36 -1.50 -7.09
C ALA A 148 14.27 -1.82 -8.28
N TRP A 149 13.69 -1.98 -9.48
CA TRP A 149 14.45 -2.22 -10.71
C TRP A 149 15.41 -1.07 -11.01
N ARG A 150 14.96 0.19 -10.95
CA ARG A 150 15.78 1.39 -11.18
C ARG A 150 16.95 1.52 -10.20
N LYS A 151 16.74 1.16 -8.92
CA LYS A 151 17.82 1.16 -7.93
C LYS A 151 18.89 0.13 -8.26
N ARG A 152 18.50 -1.09 -8.67
CA ARG A 152 19.44 -2.17 -9.03
C ARG A 152 20.29 -1.83 -10.25
N THR A 153 19.69 -1.22 -11.28
CA THR A 153 20.43 -0.85 -12.50
C THR A 153 21.39 0.31 -12.25
N GLY A 154 20.99 1.30 -11.45
CA GLY A 154 21.86 2.41 -11.07
C GLY A 154 23.11 1.97 -10.29
N THR A 155 22.98 1.03 -9.35
CA THR A 155 24.13 0.49 -8.61
C THR A 155 25.10 -0.29 -9.51
N ARG A 156 24.58 -1.04 -10.50
CA ARG A 156 25.42 -1.77 -11.46
C ARG A 156 26.22 -0.85 -12.38
N ALA A 157 25.66 0.29 -12.76
CA ALA A 157 26.33 1.26 -13.62
C ALA A 157 27.41 2.10 -12.90
N ALA A 158 27.33 2.23 -11.57
CA ALA A 158 28.29 3.01 -10.78
C ALA A 158 29.48 2.19 -10.23
N GLY A 159 29.45 0.86 -10.37
CA GLY A 159 30.45 -0.06 -9.80
C GLY A 159 31.28 -0.85 -10.82
N GLY A 160 31.19 -0.52 -12.12
CA GLY A 160 32.02 -1.08 -13.20
C GLY A 160 32.72 0.03 -13.95
#